data_AF-A0A4S5JDX1-F1
#
_entry.id   AF-A0A4S5JDX1-F1
#
_cell.length_a   1.000
_cell.length_b   1.000
_cell.length_c   1.000
_cell.angle_alpha   90.00
_cell.angle_beta   90.00
_cell.angle_gamma   90.00
#
_symmetry.space_group_name_H-M   'P 1'
#
loop_
_entity.id
_entity.type
_entity.pdbx_description
1 polymer ?
#
loop_
_entity_poly.entity_id
_entity_poly.type
_entity_poly.pdbx_seq_one_letter_code
_entity_poly.pdbx_strand_id
1 'polypeptide(L)'
;EQIRHIQNDAREHGVHLRPRWPMIILRSPKGWTGPEEVDGKKTEGTFRSHQVPMGDMDKEGHVEILNKWMQSYRPEELFDDRG
;
A
#
# COMPACT_ATOMS: atom_id res chain seq x y z
N GLU A 1 7.68 0.50 -22.31
CA GLU A 1 8.59 0.46 -23.48
C GLU A 1 9.94 -0.23 -23.24
N GLN A 2 10.77 0.12 -22.26
CA GLN A 2 12.13 -0.49 -22.12
C GLN A 2 12.15 -2.03 -22.02
N ILE A 3 11.24 -2.64 -21.26
CA ILE A 3 11.11 -4.11 -21.17
C ILE A 3 10.78 -4.71 -22.55
N ARG A 4 9.88 -4.08 -23.31
CA ARG A 4 9.52 -4.53 -24.66
C ARG A 4 10.70 -4.43 -25.62
N HIS A 5 11.47 -3.36 -25.55
CA HIS A 5 12.67 -3.17 -26.37
C HIS A 5 13.73 -4.25 -26.10
N ILE A 6 14.04 -4.51 -24.83
CA ILE A 6 14.97 -5.58 -24.43
C ILE A 6 14.50 -6.95 -24.97
N GLN A 7 13.19 -7.23 -24.86
CA GLN A 7 12.61 -8.47 -25.39
C GLN A 7 12.70 -8.57 -26.90
N ASN A 8 12.46 -7.46 -27.62
CA ASN A 8 12.55 -7.40 -29.07
C ASN A 8 13.98 -7.66 -29.55
N ASP A 9 14.95 -7.00 -28.94
CA ASP A 9 16.36 -7.14 -29.30
C ASP A 9 16.89 -8.55 -29.07
N ALA A 10 16.44 -9.22 -28.01
CA ALA A 10 16.81 -10.59 -27.72
C ALA A 10 16.16 -11.61 -28.69
N ARG A 11 14.93 -11.35 -29.16
CA ARG A 11 14.16 -12.28 -30.00
C ARG A 11 14.42 -12.10 -31.49
N GLU A 12 14.55 -10.87 -31.95
CA GLU A 12 14.55 -10.51 -33.38
C GLU A 12 15.90 -10.00 -33.86
N HIS A 13 16.67 -9.34 -32.99
CA HIS A 13 17.94 -8.69 -33.38
C HIS A 13 19.20 -9.44 -32.96
N GLY A 14 19.06 -10.64 -32.37
CA GLY A 14 20.20 -11.48 -31.98
C GLY A 14 21.11 -10.86 -30.91
N VAL A 15 20.58 -9.94 -30.09
CA VAL A 15 21.36 -9.32 -29.02
C VAL A 15 21.49 -10.30 -27.85
N HIS A 16 22.70 -10.85 -27.68
CA HIS A 16 23.03 -11.80 -26.59
C HIS A 16 23.67 -11.14 -25.36
N LEU A 17 23.74 -9.81 -25.34
CA LEU A 17 24.25 -9.06 -24.18
C LEU A 17 23.25 -9.12 -23.03
N ARG A 18 23.75 -9.23 -21.80
CA ARG A 18 22.91 -9.12 -20.61
C ARG A 18 22.42 -7.67 -20.45
N PRO A 19 21.11 -7.39 -20.58
CA PRO A 19 20.59 -6.03 -20.48
C PRO A 19 20.65 -5.53 -19.04
N ARG A 20 20.58 -4.21 -18.89
CA ARG A 20 20.24 -3.58 -17.61
C ARG A 20 18.72 -3.53 -17.51
N TRP A 21 18.14 -4.40 -16.67
CA TRP A 21 16.70 -4.39 -16.46
C TRP A 21 16.27 -3.11 -15.73
N PRO A 22 15.16 -2.48 -16.15
CA PRO A 22 14.60 -1.38 -15.40
C PRO A 22 14.15 -1.87 -14.03
N MET A 23 14.31 -1.00 -13.04
CA MET A 23 13.88 -1.21 -11.68
C MET A 23 13.06 -0.01 -11.22
N ILE A 24 12.05 -0.25 -10.40
CA ILE A 24 11.18 0.81 -9.87
C ILE A 24 11.55 1.02 -8.40
N ILE A 25 11.89 2.25 -8.05
CA ILE A 25 11.95 2.69 -6.65
C ILE A 25 10.57 3.25 -6.32
N LEU A 26 9.78 2.49 -5.56
CA LEU A 26 8.49 2.94 -5.05
C LEU A 26 8.65 3.42 -3.61
N ARG A 27 8.47 4.73 -3.39
CA ARG A 27 8.48 5.34 -2.07
C ARG A 27 7.06 5.80 -1.74
N SER A 28 6.42 5.12 -0.80
CA SER A 28 5.12 5.49 -0.24
C SER A 28 5.19 5.55 1.29
N PRO A 29 4.25 6.25 1.96
CA PRO A 29 4.15 6.22 3.41
C PRO A 29 3.93 4.79 3.92
N LYS A 30 4.60 4.39 5.01
CA LYS A 30 4.33 3.10 5.65
C LYS A 30 2.97 3.16 6.37
N GLY A 31 2.11 2.18 6.12
CA GLY A 31 0.72 2.22 6.60
C GLY A 31 -0.16 3.19 5.83
N TRP A 32 0.19 3.48 4.57
CA TRP A 32 -0.54 4.40 3.69
C TRP A 32 -2.05 4.12 3.70
N THR A 33 -2.86 5.17 3.80
CA THR A 33 -4.34 5.14 3.91
C THR A 33 -4.88 4.67 5.27
N GLY A 34 -4.01 4.29 6.19
CA GLY A 34 -4.35 4.02 7.58
C GLY A 34 -4.61 5.28 8.39
N PRO A 35 -4.87 5.15 9.69
CA PRO A 35 -4.98 6.29 10.59
C PRO A 35 -3.71 7.15 10.55
N GLU A 36 -3.88 8.45 10.27
CA GLU A 36 -2.76 9.41 10.30
C GLU A 36 -2.15 9.50 11.71
N GLU A 37 -3.00 9.45 12.73
CA GLU A 37 -2.66 9.54 14.14
C GLU A 37 -3.50 8.56 14.97
N VAL A 38 -2.88 7.97 15.99
CA VAL A 38 -3.56 7.20 17.04
C VAL A 38 -3.02 7.68 18.39
N ASP A 39 -3.91 8.02 19.32
CA ASP A 39 -3.55 8.45 20.68
C ASP A 39 -2.53 9.62 20.73
N GLY A 40 -2.67 10.63 19.86
CA GLY A 40 -1.73 11.76 19.82
C GLY A 40 -0.40 11.44 19.13
N LYS A 41 -0.23 10.24 18.56
CA LYS A 41 1.03 9.78 17.95
C LYS A 41 0.86 9.55 16.46
N LYS A 42 1.66 10.26 15.67
CA LYS A 42 1.76 10.03 14.22
C LYS A 42 2.00 8.54 13.92
N THR A 43 1.13 7.97 13.10
CA THR A 43 1.06 6.54 12.79
C THR A 43 1.41 6.29 11.33
N GLU A 44 0.67 6.88 10.38
CA GLU A 44 1.01 6.82 8.95
C GLU A 44 2.41 7.42 8.68
N GLY A 45 3.18 6.73 7.83
CA GLY A 45 4.52 7.13 7.46
C GLY A 45 5.57 6.85 8.55
N THR A 46 5.23 6.09 9.60
CA THR A 46 6.14 5.78 10.70
C THR A 46 6.27 4.27 10.95
N PHE A 47 7.10 3.88 11.90
CA PHE A 47 7.21 2.49 12.33
C PHE A 47 5.99 2.01 13.14
N ARG A 48 5.15 2.92 13.68
CA ARG A 48 4.00 2.55 14.53
C ARG A 48 2.91 1.81 13.76
N SER A 49 2.80 2.06 12.45
CA SER A 49 1.91 1.32 11.55
C SER A 49 2.43 -0.08 11.17
N HIS A 50 3.50 -0.59 11.80
CA HIS A 50 4.07 -1.88 11.43
C HIS A 50 3.20 -3.08 11.83
N GLN A 51 2.60 -3.02 13.02
CA GLN A 51 1.71 -4.07 13.51
C GLN A 51 0.28 -3.52 13.58
N VAL A 52 -0.38 -3.53 14.74
CA VAL A 52 -1.75 -3.00 14.87
C VAL A 52 -1.67 -1.57 15.44
N PRO A 53 -2.07 -0.54 14.68
CA PRO A 53 -1.92 0.86 15.09
C PRO A 53 -2.79 1.26 16.29
N MET A 54 -3.89 0.53 16.54
CA MET A 54 -4.78 0.65 17.71
C MET A 54 -5.11 -0.73 18.30
N GLY A 55 -4.09 -1.46 18.79
CA GLY A 55 -4.26 -2.86 19.22
C GLY A 55 -4.99 -3.08 20.55
N ASP A 56 -5.05 -2.05 21.40
CA ASP A 56 -5.69 -2.10 22.72
C ASP A 56 -7.20 -1.84 22.57
N MET A 57 -7.94 -2.78 21.99
CA MET A 57 -9.34 -2.56 21.60
C MET A 57 -10.31 -2.25 22.75
N ASP A 58 -9.95 -2.57 23.99
CA ASP A 58 -10.73 -2.20 25.18
C ASP A 58 -10.60 -0.70 25.53
N LYS A 59 -9.68 0.03 24.89
CA LYS A 59 -9.48 1.45 25.10
C LYS A 59 -10.57 2.26 24.41
N GLU A 60 -11.13 3.20 25.17
CA GLU A 60 -12.13 4.14 24.66
C GLU A 60 -11.64 4.88 23.41
N GLY A 61 -12.48 4.94 22.38
CA GLY A 61 -12.19 5.60 21.10
C GLY A 61 -11.47 4.74 20.07
N HIS A 62 -10.87 3.60 20.42
CA HIS A 62 -10.17 2.76 19.42
C HIS A 62 -11.12 2.11 18.42
N VAL A 63 -12.32 1.73 18.85
CA VAL A 63 -13.40 1.23 17.96
C VAL A 63 -13.85 2.32 16.98
N GLU A 64 -13.93 3.57 17.42
CA GLU A 64 -14.32 4.71 16.56
C GLU A 64 -13.25 4.96 15.47
N ILE A 65 -11.97 4.92 15.85
CA ILE A 65 -10.85 5.01 14.90
C ILE A 65 -10.93 3.89 13.87
N LEU A 66 -11.18 2.65 14.29
CA LEU A 66 -11.33 1.51 13.40
C LEU A 66 -12.51 1.71 12.44
N ASN A 67 -13.69 2.09 12.96
CA ASN A 67 -14.88 2.31 12.15
C ASN A 67 -14.63 3.40 11.09
N LYS A 68 -14.07 4.55 11.50
CA LYS A 68 -13.74 5.65 10.57
C LYS A 68 -12.74 5.21 9.50
N TRP A 69 -11.73 4.43 9.87
CA TRP A 69 -10.76 3.91 8.90
C TRP A 69 -11.42 2.96 7.89
N MET A 70 -12.23 2.00 8.34
CA MET A 70 -12.92 1.08 7.44
C MET A 70 -13.91 1.79 6.52
N GLN A 71 -14.68 2.76 7.04
CA GLN A 71 -15.62 3.56 6.25
C GLN A 71 -14.92 4.46 5.21
N SER A 72 -13.64 4.82 5.42
CA SER A 72 -12.90 5.67 4.48
C SER A 72 -12.70 5.03 3.10
N TYR A 73 -12.79 3.70 3.02
CA TYR A 73 -12.73 2.95 1.77
C TYR A 73 -14.08 2.87 1.04
N ARG A 74 -15.16 3.41 1.61
CA ARG A 74 -16.51 3.41 1.04
C ARG A 74 -17.00 2.02 0.64
N PRO A 75 -17.11 1.08 1.61
CA PRO A 75 -17.53 -0.29 1.31
C PRO A 75 -18.87 -0.36 0.56
N GLU A 76 -19.77 0.59 0.75
CA GLU A 76 -21.05 0.70 0.03
C GLU A 76 -20.91 0.94 -1.48
N GLU A 77 -19.77 1.47 -1.94
CA GLU A 77 -19.45 1.61 -3.37
C GLU A 77 -18.73 0.36 -3.92
N LEU A 78 -18.21 -0.51 -3.04
CA LEU A 78 -17.34 -1.63 -3.38
C LEU A 78 -18.02 -3.00 -3.30
N PHE A 79 -19.07 -3.12 -2.49
CA PHE A 79 -19.79 -4.38 -2.22
C PHE A 79 -21.28 -4.24 -2.51
N ASP A 80 -21.89 -5.33 -2.98
CA ASP A 80 -23.34 -5.42 -3.13
C ASP A 80 -23.99 -6.05 -1.88
N ASP A 81 -25.32 -6.19 -1.85
CA ASP A 81 -26.03 -6.73 -0.68
C ASP A 81 -25.63 -8.18 -0.32
N ARG A 82 -24.89 -8.88 -1.17
CA ARG A 82 -24.37 -10.24 -0.93
C ARG A 82 -22.90 -10.24 -0.50
N GLY A 83 -22.26 -9.09 -0.42
CA GLY A 83 -20.81 -8.94 -0.24
C GLY A 83 -20.11 -8.99 -1.58
#